data_AF-A0A9E1EJD4-F1
#
_entry.id   AF-A0A9E1EJD4-F1
#
_cell.length_a   1.000
_cell.length_b   1.000
_cell.length_c   1.000
_cell.angle_alpha   90.00
_cell.angle_beta   90.00
_cell.angle_gamma   90.00
#
_symmetry.space_group_name_H-M   'P 1'
#
loop_
_entity.id
_entity.type
_entity.pdbx_description
1 polymer ?
#
loop_
_entity_poly.entity_id
_entity_poly.type
_entity_poly.pdbx_seq_one_letter_code
_entity_poly.pdbx_strand_id
1 'polypeptide(L)'
;GGYSSAKVIVDDEFVDGLGGGVCQVSSTVFECVLRTNTEIVERTNHSLAISYVPMGGDATVQWNTLDFKFKNTVGSDILLTMQCNNGNLVCCVYAKDNINVGNVSVDIKKSGDKYTLTRYVNGKQNYKTVSKYREAKK
;
A
#
# COMPACT_ATOMS: atom_id res chain seq x y z
N GLY A 1 -10.99 23.34 -2.61
CA GLY A 1 -10.53 21.96 -2.85
C GLY A 1 -9.22 22.05 -3.58
N GLY A 2 -8.14 21.57 -2.98
CA GLY A 2 -6.78 21.65 -3.53
C GLY A 2 -5.87 20.73 -2.71
N TYR A 3 -4.73 20.34 -3.30
CA TYR A 3 -3.70 19.57 -2.62
C TYR A 3 -3.25 20.33 -1.37
N SER A 4 -3.43 19.72 -0.20
CA SER A 4 -2.90 20.27 1.06
C SER A 4 -1.39 19.99 1.10
N SER A 5 -0.61 20.91 1.68
CA SER A 5 0.79 20.63 2.01
C SER A 5 0.86 19.40 2.88
N ALA A 6 1.61 18.38 2.46
CA ALA A 6 2.06 17.34 3.36
C ALA A 6 3.44 16.84 2.95
N LYS A 7 4.03 16.04 3.84
CA LYS A 7 5.41 15.56 3.72
C LYS A 7 5.59 14.73 2.46
N VAL A 8 6.45 15.18 1.57
CA VAL A 8 7.01 14.43 0.44
C VAL A 8 8.48 14.12 0.74
N ILE A 9 9.03 13.09 0.11
CA ILE A 9 10.43 12.72 0.28
C ILE A 9 11.26 13.33 -0.85
N VAL A 10 12.18 14.22 -0.52
CA VAL A 10 13.15 14.83 -1.45
C VAL A 10 14.53 14.71 -0.83
N ASP A 11 15.51 14.21 -1.58
CA ASP A 11 16.91 14.08 -1.13
C ASP A 11 17.15 13.39 0.22
N ASP A 12 16.29 12.42 0.56
CA ASP A 12 16.25 11.68 1.82
C ASP A 12 15.77 12.49 3.04
N GLU A 13 15.00 13.56 2.80
CA GLU A 13 14.34 14.36 3.82
C GLU A 13 12.83 14.47 3.57
N PHE A 14 12.07 14.67 4.65
CA PHE A 14 10.65 14.97 4.58
C PHE A 14 10.46 16.48 4.43
N VAL A 15 10.13 16.93 3.22
CA VAL A 15 9.84 18.34 2.93
C VAL A 15 8.34 18.54 2.74
N ASP A 16 7.83 19.71 3.12
CA ASP A 16 6.43 20.05 2.84
C ASP A 16 6.28 20.36 1.35
N GLY A 17 5.46 19.58 0.64
CA GLY A 17 5.26 19.73 -0.79
C GLY A 17 3.79 19.63 -1.19
N LEU A 18 3.50 20.09 -2.42
CA LEU A 18 2.23 19.83 -3.10
C LEU A 18 2.12 18.33 -3.41
N GLY A 19 0.99 17.70 -3.07
CA GLY A 19 0.79 16.24 -3.23
C GLY A 19 0.80 15.46 -1.92
N GLY A 20 0.82 16.16 -0.80
CA GLY A 20 0.67 15.59 0.52
C GLY A 20 -0.55 14.68 0.68
N GLY A 21 -0.31 13.39 0.92
CA GLY A 21 -1.37 12.39 1.17
C GLY A 21 -1.62 11.40 0.03
N VAL A 22 -1.09 11.63 -1.18
CA VAL A 22 -1.28 10.68 -2.31
C VAL A 22 -0.58 9.33 -2.02
N CYS A 23 0.61 9.37 -1.43
CA CYS A 23 1.31 8.17 -0.98
C CYS A 23 0.59 7.44 0.16
N GLN A 24 -0.12 8.19 1.02
CA GLN A 24 -0.96 7.60 2.07
C GLN A 24 -2.15 6.86 1.43
N VAL A 25 -2.80 7.47 0.43
CA VAL A 25 -3.86 6.83 -0.36
C VAL A 25 -3.36 5.52 -0.98
N SER A 26 -2.21 5.54 -1.67
CA SER A 26 -1.65 4.33 -2.29
C SER A 26 -1.38 3.22 -1.27
N SER A 27 -0.77 3.56 -0.13
CA SER A 27 -0.51 2.58 0.94
C SER A 27 -1.80 2.03 1.55
N THR A 28 -2.82 2.87 1.76
CA THR A 28 -4.13 2.43 2.28
C THR A 28 -4.85 1.52 1.28
N VAL A 29 -4.80 1.82 -0.01
CA VAL A 29 -5.36 0.94 -1.05
C VAL A 29 -4.58 -0.37 -1.10
N PHE A 30 -3.25 -0.34 -1.06
CA PHE A 30 -2.42 -1.54 -1.03
C PHE A 30 -2.74 -2.45 0.16
N GLU A 31 -2.83 -1.90 1.38
CA GLU A 31 -3.22 -2.66 2.56
C GLU A 31 -4.64 -3.25 2.44
N CYS A 32 -5.58 -2.53 1.85
CA CYS A 32 -6.93 -3.04 1.62
C CYS A 32 -6.91 -4.20 0.59
N VAL A 33 -6.23 -4.01 -0.54
CA VAL A 33 -6.08 -4.98 -1.62
C VAL A 33 -5.31 -6.23 -1.16
N LEU A 34 -4.32 -6.10 -0.28
CA LEU A 34 -3.59 -7.22 0.33
C LEU A 34 -4.49 -8.19 1.08
N ARG A 35 -5.61 -7.71 1.64
CA ARG A 35 -6.60 -8.52 2.37
C ARG A 35 -7.65 -9.15 1.46
N THR A 36 -7.57 -8.88 0.16
CA THR A 36 -8.39 -9.50 -0.88
C THR A 36 -7.55 -10.51 -1.68
N ASN A 37 -8.22 -11.34 -2.48
CA ASN A 37 -7.57 -12.26 -3.42
C ASN A 37 -7.44 -11.68 -4.84
N THR A 38 -7.22 -10.38 -4.95
CA THR A 38 -6.83 -9.73 -6.21
C THR A 38 -5.34 -9.94 -6.49
N GLU A 39 -4.94 -9.81 -7.74
CA GLU A 39 -3.54 -9.85 -8.15
C GLU A 39 -2.89 -8.48 -7.94
N ILE A 40 -1.76 -8.42 -7.25
CA ILE A 40 -0.94 -7.20 -7.15
C ILE A 40 0.08 -7.26 -8.28
N VAL A 41 0.03 -6.29 -9.18
CA VAL A 41 0.80 -6.26 -10.43
C VAL A 41 2.09 -5.46 -10.26
N GLU A 42 1.98 -4.27 -9.66
CA GLU A 42 3.13 -3.39 -9.41
C GLU A 42 3.01 -2.77 -8.02
N ARG A 43 4.11 -2.77 -7.29
CA ARG A 43 4.23 -2.12 -5.99
C ARG A 43 5.67 -1.75 -5.74
N THR A 44 5.87 -0.51 -5.31
CA THR A 44 7.17 0.02 -4.85
C THR A 44 7.02 0.56 -3.43
N ASN A 45 8.01 0.31 -2.57
CA ASN A 45 8.05 0.89 -1.22
C ASN A 45 8.66 2.31 -1.26
N HIS A 46 8.33 3.12 -0.26
CA HIS A 46 8.98 4.39 0.02
C HIS A 46 10.47 4.19 0.26
N SER A 47 11.27 5.17 -0.17
CA SER A 47 12.71 5.20 0.11
C SER A 47 13.03 5.38 1.59
N LEU A 48 12.18 6.10 2.34
CA LEU A 48 12.30 6.30 3.79
C LEU A 48 11.17 5.59 4.54
N ALA A 49 11.43 5.22 5.78
CA ALA A 49 10.42 4.63 6.66
C ALA A 49 9.29 5.64 6.91
N ILE A 50 8.05 5.17 6.76
CA ILE A 50 6.83 5.94 7.05
C ILE A 50 6.11 5.36 8.26
N SER A 51 5.37 6.18 9.01
CA SER A 51 4.81 5.80 10.31
C SER A 51 3.37 5.28 10.27
N TYR A 52 2.64 5.49 9.17
CA TYR A 52 1.20 5.21 9.10
C TYR A 52 0.83 3.80 8.60
N VAL A 53 1.82 2.98 8.24
CA VAL A 53 1.67 1.54 7.93
C VAL A 53 2.88 0.76 8.46
N PRO A 54 2.76 -0.56 8.69
CA PRO A 54 3.89 -1.39 9.08
C PRO A 54 5.03 -1.33 8.05
N MET A 55 6.27 -1.48 8.53
CA MET A 55 7.43 -1.62 7.66
C MET A 55 7.24 -2.81 6.71
N GLY A 56 7.34 -2.56 5.41
CA GLY A 56 7.09 -3.53 4.35
C GLY A 56 5.67 -3.52 3.78
N GLY A 57 4.72 -2.87 4.48
CA GLY A 57 3.29 -2.79 4.12
C GLY A 57 2.89 -1.51 3.39
N ASP A 58 3.84 -0.72 2.91
CA ASP A 58 3.57 0.53 2.21
C ASP A 58 3.57 0.38 0.69
N ALA A 59 2.92 1.31 0.00
CA ALA A 59 3.07 1.48 -1.44
C ALA A 59 3.22 2.97 -1.75
N THR A 60 4.22 3.32 -2.55
CA THR A 60 4.48 4.70 -2.98
C THR A 60 3.99 4.90 -4.41
N VAL A 61 3.70 6.16 -4.74
CA VAL A 61 3.41 6.59 -6.10
C VAL A 61 4.12 7.90 -6.36
N GLN A 62 4.56 8.08 -7.59
CA GLN A 62 5.22 9.29 -8.06
C GLN A 62 4.78 9.52 -9.49
N TRP A 63 4.31 10.74 -9.74
CA TRP A 63 3.79 11.13 -11.05
C TRP A 63 4.78 10.78 -12.18
N ASN A 64 4.29 10.06 -13.19
CA ASN A 64 5.02 9.57 -14.36
C ASN A 64 6.15 8.56 -14.11
N THR A 65 6.41 8.09 -12.88
CA THR A 65 7.52 7.17 -12.61
C THR A 65 7.17 5.96 -11.78
N LEU A 66 6.29 6.07 -10.79
CA LEU A 66 5.91 4.98 -9.89
C LEU A 66 4.40 4.94 -9.69
N ASP A 67 3.82 3.77 -9.91
CA ASP A 67 2.40 3.50 -9.66
C ASP A 67 2.24 2.28 -8.75
N PHE A 68 1.13 2.24 -8.03
CA PHE A 68 0.62 1.00 -7.46
C PHE A 68 -0.46 0.45 -8.39
N LYS A 69 -0.28 -0.79 -8.87
CA LYS A 69 -1.22 -1.45 -9.78
C LYS A 69 -1.65 -2.79 -9.22
N PHE A 70 -2.95 -3.04 -9.28
CA PHE A 70 -3.54 -4.33 -8.98
C PHE A 70 -4.59 -4.67 -10.04
N LYS A 71 -4.87 -5.95 -10.22
CA LYS A 71 -5.83 -6.46 -11.18
C LYS A 71 -6.94 -7.19 -10.44
N ASN A 72 -8.18 -6.87 -10.79
CA ASN A 72 -9.34 -7.60 -10.30
C ASN A 72 -9.32 -9.02 -10.89
N THR A 73 -9.06 -10.01 -10.04
CA THR A 73 -9.05 -11.44 -10.38
C THR A 73 -10.09 -12.24 -9.59
N VAL A 74 -10.97 -11.57 -8.84
CA VAL A 74 -11.90 -12.24 -7.91
C VAL A 74 -13.22 -12.69 -8.55
N GLY A 75 -13.38 -12.47 -9.86
CA GLY A 75 -14.52 -12.98 -10.64
C GLY A 75 -15.84 -12.23 -10.45
N SER A 76 -15.81 -11.07 -9.78
CA SER A 76 -16.96 -10.18 -9.61
C SER A 76 -16.50 -8.73 -9.70
N ASP A 77 -17.42 -7.82 -10.06
CA ASP A 77 -17.16 -6.39 -10.03
C ASP A 77 -16.82 -5.95 -8.60
N ILE A 78 -15.78 -5.13 -8.46
CA ILE A 78 -15.37 -4.60 -7.17
C ILE A 78 -15.59 -3.08 -7.10
N LEU A 79 -16.00 -2.61 -5.94
CA LEU A 79 -16.12 -1.20 -5.61
C LEU A 79 -15.08 -0.85 -4.54
N LEU A 80 -14.24 0.13 -4.84
CA LEU A 80 -13.38 0.77 -3.84
C LEU A 80 -14.05 2.03 -3.33
N THR A 81 -14.15 2.16 -2.00
CA THR A 81 -14.61 3.39 -1.36
C THR A 81 -13.53 3.94 -0.46
N MET A 82 -13.33 5.26 -0.51
CA MET A 82 -12.37 5.98 0.32
C MET A 82 -13.10 7.01 1.16
N GLN A 83 -12.83 7.01 2.46
CA GLN A 83 -13.36 8.01 3.39
C GLN A 83 -12.22 8.63 4.18
N CYS A 84 -12.22 9.95 4.28
CA CYS A 84 -11.28 10.70 5.12
C CYS A 84 -12.05 11.32 6.27
N ASN A 85 -11.69 10.99 7.51
CA ASN A 85 -12.31 11.55 8.70
C ASN A 85 -11.25 11.82 9.77
N ASN A 86 -11.15 13.07 10.22
CA ASN A 86 -10.22 13.53 11.28
C ASN A 86 -8.76 13.05 11.06
N GLY A 87 -8.25 13.16 9.82
CA GLY A 87 -6.88 12.74 9.48
C GLY A 87 -6.70 11.23 9.30
N ASN A 88 -7.74 10.42 9.48
CA ASN A 88 -7.73 9.00 9.18
C ASN A 88 -8.29 8.74 7.78
N LEU A 89 -7.58 7.93 7.00
CA LEU A 89 -8.03 7.46 5.70
C LEU A 89 -8.46 6.00 5.80
N VAL A 90 -9.70 5.72 5.44
CA VAL A 90 -10.29 4.37 5.45
C VAL A 90 -10.60 3.96 4.02
N CYS A 91 -10.09 2.80 3.63
CA CYS A 91 -10.39 2.14 2.36
C CYS A 91 -11.22 0.89 2.61
N CYS A 92 -12.32 0.73 1.88
CA CYS A 92 -13.10 -0.50 1.84
C CYS A 92 -13.14 -1.04 0.41
N VAL A 93 -13.06 -2.37 0.27
CA VAL A 93 -13.33 -3.08 -0.98
C VAL A 93 -14.61 -3.89 -0.81
N TYR A 94 -15.54 -3.72 -1.73
CA TYR A 94 -16.77 -4.50 -1.82
C TYR A 94 -16.78 -5.29 -3.12
N ALA A 95 -17.37 -6.48 -3.11
CA ALA A 95 -17.71 -7.23 -4.31
C ALA A 95 -19.21 -7.15 -4.56
N LYS A 96 -19.62 -7.10 -5.82
CA LYS A 96 -21.04 -7.11 -6.21
C LYS A 96 -21.72 -8.42 -5.80
N ASP A 97 -21.02 -9.53 -5.97
CA ASP A 97 -21.50 -10.87 -5.64
C ASP A 97 -20.87 -11.38 -4.33
N ASN A 98 -21.54 -12.34 -3.69
CA ASN A 98 -20.97 -13.04 -2.54
C ASN A 98 -19.89 -14.03 -3.00
N ILE A 99 -18.64 -13.56 -3.01
CA ILE A 99 -17.48 -14.32 -3.47
C ILE A 99 -16.68 -14.89 -2.30
N ASN A 100 -16.21 -16.13 -2.46
CA ASN A 100 -15.23 -16.71 -1.54
C ASN A 100 -13.82 -16.32 -1.99
N VAL A 101 -13.20 -15.35 -1.31
CA VAL A 101 -11.81 -14.93 -1.58
C VAL A 101 -10.76 -15.86 -0.94
N GLY A 102 -11.20 -16.93 -0.26
CA GLY A 102 -10.33 -17.83 0.51
C GLY A 102 -9.89 -17.24 1.84
N ASN A 103 -9.14 -18.02 2.62
CA ASN A 103 -8.50 -17.55 3.84
C ASN A 103 -7.22 -16.78 3.47
N VAL A 104 -7.29 -15.45 3.52
CA VAL A 104 -6.17 -14.54 3.23
C VAL A 104 -5.40 -14.25 4.51
N SER A 105 -4.08 -14.47 4.49
CA SER A 105 -3.18 -14.04 5.56
C SER A 105 -1.96 -13.31 5.01
N VAL A 106 -1.42 -12.40 5.81
CA VAL A 106 -0.24 -11.59 5.47
C VAL A 106 0.77 -11.72 6.60
N ASP A 107 2.03 -11.98 6.24
CA ASP A 107 3.16 -12.08 7.15
C ASP A 107 4.26 -11.11 6.71
N ILE A 108 4.91 -10.47 7.67
CA ILE A 108 6.06 -9.58 7.42
C ILE A 108 7.22 -10.03 8.31
N LYS A 109 8.34 -10.38 7.67
CA LYS A 109 9.58 -10.78 8.36
C LYS A 109 10.71 -9.81 8.10
N LYS A 110 11.40 -9.39 9.16
CA LYS A 110 12.63 -8.61 9.08
C LYS A 110 13.85 -9.54 9.05
N SER A 111 14.77 -9.28 8.13
CA SER A 111 16.09 -9.93 8.07
C SER A 111 17.14 -8.90 7.65
N GLY A 112 18.00 -8.49 8.59
CA GLY A 112 18.91 -7.36 8.39
C GLY A 112 18.15 -6.06 8.10
N ASP A 113 18.47 -5.43 6.96
CA ASP A 113 17.83 -4.20 6.46
C ASP A 113 16.58 -4.45 5.59
N LYS A 114 16.20 -5.72 5.39
CA LYS A 114 15.09 -6.12 4.52
C LYS A 114 13.83 -6.47 5.32
N TYR A 115 12.69 -6.03 4.80
CA TYR A 115 11.35 -6.43 5.24
C TYR A 115 10.68 -7.22 4.13
N THR A 116 10.41 -8.50 4.36
CA THR A 116 9.76 -9.38 3.38
C THR A 116 8.30 -9.55 3.76
N LEU A 117 7.41 -9.01 2.94
CA LEU A 117 5.97 -9.20 3.05
C LEU A 117 5.57 -10.38 2.17
N THR A 118 4.81 -11.32 2.72
CA THR A 118 4.28 -12.49 2.01
C THR A 118 2.78 -12.60 2.27
N ARG A 119 1.98 -12.72 1.20
CA ARG A 119 0.55 -13.01 1.28
C ARG A 119 0.31 -14.48 0.93
N TYR A 120 -0.56 -15.10 1.70
CA TYR A 120 -1.04 -16.46 1.50
C TYR A 120 -2.55 -16.46 1.29
N VAL A 121 -3.02 -17.31 0.39
CA VAL A 121 -4.45 -17.62 0.22
C VAL A 121 -4.63 -19.11 0.33
N ASN A 122 -5.47 -19.54 1.28
CA ASN A 122 -5.66 -20.96 1.61
C ASN A 122 -4.32 -21.67 1.90
N GLY A 123 -3.42 -20.98 2.62
CA GLY A 123 -2.08 -21.48 2.98
C GLY A 123 -1.05 -21.48 1.85
N LYS A 124 -1.43 -21.12 0.61
CA LYS A 124 -0.49 -21.03 -0.52
C LYS A 124 -0.02 -19.61 -0.72
N GLN A 125 1.30 -19.41 -0.80
CA GLN A 125 1.86 -18.10 -1.13
C GLN A 125 1.39 -17.68 -2.52
N ASN A 126 0.77 -16.50 -2.62
CA ASN A 126 0.33 -15.93 -3.90
C ASN A 126 0.84 -14.50 -4.16
N TYR A 127 1.55 -13.89 -3.22
CA TYR A 127 2.25 -12.63 -3.41
C TYR A 127 3.42 -12.52 -2.42
N LYS A 128 4.52 -11.93 -2.86
CA LYS A 128 5.71 -11.67 -2.04
C LYS A 128 6.43 -10.43 -2.53
N THR A 129 6.82 -9.56 -1.61
CA THR A 129 7.62 -8.36 -1.91
C THR A 129 8.68 -8.13 -0.83
N VAL A 130 9.73 -7.40 -1.17
CA VAL A 130 10.82 -7.04 -0.27
C VAL A 130 10.95 -5.53 -0.26
N SER A 131 11.07 -4.95 0.93
CA SER A 131 11.24 -3.51 1.13
C SER A 131 12.54 -3.24 1.86
N LYS A 132 13.16 -2.11 1.52
CA LYS A 132 14.33 -1.53 2.20
C LYS A 132 14.12 -0.03 2.35
N TYR A 133 14.55 0.52 3.48
CA TYR A 133 14.39 1.92 3.79
C TYR A 133 15.75 2.51 4.15
N ARG A 134 16.03 3.70 3.63
CA ARG A 134 17.18 4.51 4.05
C ARG A 134 16.86 5.21 5.36
N GLU A 135 17.90 5.61 6.07
CA GLU A 135 17.76 6.54 7.19
C GLU A 135 17.54 7.94 6.64
N ALA A 136 16.60 8.68 7.25
CA ALA A 136 16.42 10.09 6.92
C ALA A 136 17.67 10.87 7.32
N LYS A 137 18.09 11.84 6.51
CA LYS A 137 19.14 12.77 6.92
C LYS A 137 18.60 13.63 8.08
N LYS A 138 19.47 13.87 9.07
CA LYS A 138 19.17 14.71 10.23
C LYS A 138 19.31 16.18 9.89
#